data_AF-A0A182XKR3-F1
#
_entry.id   AF-A0A182XKR3-F1
#
_cell.length_a   1.000
_cell.length_b   1.000
_cell.length_c   1.000
_cell.angle_alpha   90.00
_cell.angle_beta   90.00
_cell.angle_gamma   90.00
#
_symmetry.space_group_name_H-M   'P 1'
#
loop_
_entity.id
_entity.type
_entity.pdbx_description
1 polymer ?
#
loop_
_entity_poly.entity_id
_entity_poly.type
_entity_poly.pdbx_seq_one_letter_code
_entity_poly.pdbx_strand_id
1 'polypeptide(L)'
;LKEADEKSSEWKERALKAEGKVALLERQLEEKAAQSQHYKKLYEGQYQVMMKVGTVMGEIVWKSFKSHSNVKVLVQAQDSMLKYCALAKGIIDSFLLAYGTSLPPLQSLEHVFVVSLLGSITNLAAFVEGRAFLAQQELVVELLKRMVLDQDRWSYPHFRFIKRMVLTFAYNMSLEDPVAFVMLGEERLVNSVLRCLSLHDPTDVVAAAVAIIYRLLSVTVEADPSSFLAKLVAPRYRHEILEIPNSSVILGDKHVIQKKNKANAGKLTKKKLSRKEIKELGLYTLPHDTITYRDGLKLHRMWLGYYDTFFPPGECPDVTEARYTTIVASLLKADYHGAKIHIVRSKQPSVVGMKGIVVLDTKGTFKMISKDNKLRTIPKNDSQFEVFLQDKVITIFGKHLNARPAERSVKKMKTFAFPDL
;
A
#
# COMPACT_ATOMS: atom_id res chain seq x y z
N LEU A 1 -61.97 -43.15 43.41
CA LEU A 1 -62.15 -43.32 41.95
C LEU A 1 -62.44 -42.00 41.27
N LYS A 2 -63.57 -41.31 41.52
CA LYS A 2 -63.85 -39.96 40.97
C LYS A 2 -62.73 -38.93 41.19
N GLU A 3 -62.22 -38.83 42.41
CA GLU A 3 -61.17 -37.87 42.79
C GLU A 3 -59.81 -38.17 42.11
N ALA A 4 -59.54 -39.44 41.79
CA ALA A 4 -58.37 -39.84 41.02
C ALA A 4 -58.53 -39.54 39.52
N ASP A 5 -59.75 -39.62 39.01
CA ASP A 5 -60.11 -39.29 37.63
C ASP A 5 -60.07 -37.77 37.38
N GLU A 6 -60.53 -36.97 38.33
CA GLU A 6 -60.41 -35.50 38.29
C GLU A 6 -58.95 -35.04 38.31
N LYS A 7 -58.11 -35.60 39.20
CA LYS A 7 -56.66 -35.33 39.19
C LYS A 7 -56.01 -35.75 37.87
N SER A 8 -56.38 -36.91 37.32
CA SER A 8 -55.87 -37.38 36.01
C SER A 8 -56.24 -36.42 34.87
N SER A 9 -57.46 -35.88 34.88
CA SER A 9 -57.90 -34.87 33.92
C SER A 9 -57.13 -33.55 34.06
N GLU A 10 -56.88 -33.10 35.30
CA GLU A 10 -56.11 -31.88 35.56
C GLU A 10 -54.64 -32.01 35.12
N TRP A 11 -54.02 -33.18 35.35
CA TRP A 11 -52.67 -33.48 34.87
C TRP A 11 -52.57 -33.50 33.35
N LYS A 12 -53.58 -34.07 32.67
CA LYS A 12 -53.64 -34.06 31.19
C LYS A 12 -53.75 -32.64 30.65
N GLU A 13 -54.58 -31.79 31.27
CA GLU A 13 -54.71 -30.39 30.86
C GLU A 13 -53.42 -29.60 31.06
N ARG A 14 -52.72 -29.82 32.18
CA ARG A 14 -51.40 -29.22 32.44
C ARG A 14 -50.34 -29.70 31.44
N ALA A 15 -50.33 -30.99 31.12
CA ALA A 15 -49.42 -31.55 30.12
C ALA A 15 -49.66 -30.92 28.73
N LEU A 16 -50.92 -30.80 28.31
CA LEU A 16 -51.29 -30.17 27.04
C LEU A 16 -50.87 -28.68 26.98
N LYS A 17 -51.07 -27.93 28.07
CA LYS A 17 -50.61 -26.54 28.19
C LYS A 17 -49.08 -26.44 28.13
N ALA A 18 -48.37 -27.38 28.76
CA ALA A 18 -46.91 -27.44 28.71
C ALA A 18 -46.40 -27.77 27.31
N GLU A 19 -46.99 -28.74 26.61
CA GLU A 19 -46.69 -29.08 25.22
C GLU A 19 -46.91 -27.89 24.28
N GLY A 20 -48.03 -27.17 24.43
CA GLY A 20 -48.29 -25.96 23.66
C GLY A 20 -47.26 -24.84 23.90
N LYS A 21 -46.79 -24.71 25.15
CA LYS A 21 -45.74 -23.72 25.50
C LYS A 21 -44.36 -24.13 24.98
N VAL A 22 -44.04 -25.43 24.99
CA VAL A 22 -42.81 -25.97 24.39
C VAL A 22 -42.80 -25.72 22.88
N ALA A 23 -43.89 -26.07 22.18
CA ALA A 23 -44.01 -25.83 20.74
C ALA A 23 -43.88 -24.35 20.36
N LEU A 24 -44.43 -23.43 21.18
CA LEU A 24 -44.26 -21.99 20.97
C LEU A 24 -42.80 -21.54 21.14
N LEU A 25 -42.12 -22.03 22.18
CA LEU A 25 -40.71 -21.70 22.44
C LEU A 25 -39.78 -22.28 21.36
N GLU A 26 -40.05 -23.50 20.88
CA GLU A 26 -39.33 -24.11 19.76
C GLU A 26 -39.45 -23.25 18.50
N ARG A 27 -40.67 -22.79 18.18
CA ARG A 27 -40.89 -21.88 17.05
C ARG A 27 -40.16 -20.55 17.21
N GLN A 28 -40.17 -19.96 18.40
CA GLN A 28 -39.43 -18.72 18.69
C GLN A 28 -37.91 -18.93 18.57
N LEU A 29 -37.41 -20.08 19.00
CA LEU A 29 -36.00 -20.45 18.87
C LEU A 29 -35.61 -20.59 17.38
N GLU A 30 -36.44 -21.24 16.57
CA GLU A 30 -36.23 -21.35 15.12
C GLU A 30 -36.23 -19.98 14.44
N GLU A 31 -37.18 -19.11 14.75
CA GLU A 31 -37.25 -17.75 14.21
C GLU A 31 -36.01 -16.93 14.59
N LYS A 32 -35.56 -17.01 15.85
CA LYS A 32 -34.33 -16.35 16.32
C LYS A 32 -33.08 -16.93 15.69
N ALA A 33 -33.00 -18.24 15.49
CA ALA A 33 -31.89 -18.89 14.81
C ALA A 33 -31.81 -18.46 13.34
N ALA A 34 -32.95 -18.40 12.64
CA ALA A 34 -33.03 -17.92 11.26
C ALA A 34 -32.62 -16.44 11.15
N GLN A 35 -33.07 -15.59 12.08
CA GLN A 35 -32.65 -14.18 12.14
C GLN A 35 -31.13 -14.05 12.38
N SER A 36 -30.58 -14.79 13.34
CA SER A 36 -29.13 -14.80 13.62
C SER A 36 -28.32 -15.23 12.39
N GLN A 37 -28.78 -16.27 11.69
CA GLN A 37 -28.14 -16.74 10.46
C GLN A 37 -28.21 -15.71 9.33
N HIS A 38 -29.33 -14.99 9.21
CA HIS A 38 -29.48 -13.89 8.24
C HIS A 38 -28.49 -12.75 8.54
N TYR A 39 -28.41 -12.29 9.79
CA TYR A 39 -27.44 -11.27 10.19
C TYR A 39 -26.00 -11.73 9.96
N LYS A 40 -25.67 -12.98 10.30
CA LYS A 40 -24.33 -13.54 10.06
C LYS A 40 -23.96 -13.49 8.58
N LYS A 41 -24.87 -13.86 7.67
CA LYS A 41 -24.64 -13.76 6.22
C LYS A 41 -24.46 -12.31 5.75
N LEU A 42 -25.25 -11.39 6.29
CA LEU A 42 -25.15 -9.96 5.96
C LEU A 42 -23.79 -9.38 6.41
N TYR A 43 -23.37 -9.66 7.64
CA TYR A 43 -22.07 -9.23 8.18
C TYR A 43 -20.91 -9.83 7.39
N GLU A 44 -20.99 -11.12 7.04
CA GLU A 44 -19.98 -11.77 6.21
C GLU A 44 -19.88 -11.09 4.83
N GLY A 45 -21.01 -10.77 4.21
CA GLY A 45 -21.05 -10.04 2.94
C GLY A 45 -20.43 -8.63 3.04
N GLN A 46 -20.81 -7.88 4.07
CA GLN A 46 -20.25 -6.54 4.33
C GLN A 46 -18.74 -6.59 4.62
N TYR A 47 -18.30 -7.57 5.42
CA TYR A 47 -16.90 -7.81 5.72
C TYR A 47 -16.10 -8.07 4.46
N GLN A 48 -16.56 -8.98 3.60
CA GLN A 48 -15.89 -9.30 2.33
C GLN A 48 -15.76 -8.09 1.40
N VAL A 49 -16.79 -7.22 1.34
CA VAL A 49 -16.72 -5.97 0.56
C VAL A 49 -15.71 -5.01 1.18
N MET A 50 -15.76 -4.79 2.50
CA MET A 50 -14.82 -3.93 3.22
C MET A 50 -13.38 -4.39 3.02
N MET A 51 -13.11 -5.69 3.13
CA MET A 51 -11.78 -6.24 2.95
C MET A 51 -11.26 -6.05 1.53
N LYS A 52 -12.09 -6.27 0.51
CA LYS A 52 -11.70 -6.04 -0.90
C LYS A 52 -11.40 -4.58 -1.18
N VAL A 53 -12.29 -3.68 -0.76
CA VAL A 53 -12.13 -2.23 -0.95
C VAL A 53 -10.91 -1.73 -0.18
N GLY A 54 -10.78 -2.12 1.09
CA GLY A 54 -9.66 -1.78 1.95
C GLY A 54 -8.33 -2.22 1.36
N THR A 55 -8.24 -3.46 0.86
CA THR A 55 -7.02 -3.98 0.22
C THR A 55 -6.61 -3.13 -0.99
N VAL A 56 -7.55 -2.84 -1.90
CA VAL A 56 -7.26 -2.06 -3.12
C VAL A 56 -6.88 -0.62 -2.78
N MET A 57 -7.64 0.03 -1.90
CA MET A 57 -7.37 1.41 -1.49
C MET A 57 -6.05 1.52 -0.71
N GLY A 58 -5.79 0.58 0.19
CA GLY A 58 -4.53 0.48 0.93
C GLY A 58 -3.33 0.34 0.01
N GLU A 59 -3.40 -0.51 -1.02
CA GLU A 59 -2.35 -0.61 -2.04
C GLU A 59 -2.11 0.71 -2.81
N ILE A 60 -3.18 1.42 -3.18
CA ILE A 60 -3.09 2.69 -3.89
C ILE A 60 -2.37 3.72 -3.01
N VAL A 61 -2.77 3.84 -1.75
CA VAL A 61 -2.14 4.76 -0.79
C VAL A 61 -0.67 4.37 -0.56
N TRP A 62 -0.37 3.09 -0.38
CA TRP A 62 0.98 2.58 -0.22
C TRP A 62 1.88 2.94 -1.42
N LYS A 63 1.38 2.76 -2.64
CA LYS A 63 2.09 3.14 -3.88
C LYS A 63 2.25 4.65 -3.99
N SER A 64 1.27 5.44 -3.59
CA SER A 64 1.35 6.91 -3.61
C SER A 64 2.46 7.42 -2.71
N PHE A 65 2.59 6.86 -1.49
CA PHE A 65 3.65 7.23 -0.56
C PHE A 65 5.05 6.78 -0.98
N LYS A 66 5.23 6.05 -2.10
CA LYS A 66 6.57 5.82 -2.67
C LYS A 66 7.17 7.09 -3.30
N SER A 67 6.35 8.10 -3.58
CA SER A 67 6.78 9.36 -4.18
C SER A 67 6.91 10.46 -3.13
N HIS A 68 8.12 11.01 -3.00
CA HIS A 68 8.39 12.17 -2.14
C HIS A 68 7.49 13.37 -2.46
N SER A 69 7.20 13.62 -3.75
CA SER A 69 6.30 14.72 -4.14
C SER A 69 4.88 14.54 -3.62
N ASN A 70 4.39 13.30 -3.63
CA ASN A 70 3.04 12.99 -3.16
C ASN A 70 2.98 13.10 -1.65
N VAL A 71 3.99 12.59 -0.94
CA VAL A 71 4.11 12.73 0.51
C VAL A 71 4.06 14.20 0.91
N LYS A 72 4.86 15.05 0.24
CA LYS A 72 4.88 16.49 0.53
C LYS A 72 3.52 17.16 0.35
N VAL A 73 2.77 16.82 -0.70
CA VAL A 73 1.42 17.37 -0.94
C VAL A 73 0.40 16.80 0.04
N LEU A 74 0.45 15.50 0.34
CA LEU A 74 -0.53 14.85 1.21
C LEU A 74 -0.38 15.28 2.66
N VAL A 75 0.84 15.46 3.15
CA VAL A 75 1.12 15.98 4.50
C VAL A 75 0.60 17.41 4.69
N GLN A 76 0.46 18.21 3.62
CA GLN A 76 -0.19 19.53 3.70
C GLN A 76 -1.69 19.43 4.00
N ALA A 77 -2.35 18.32 3.62
CA ALA A 77 -3.74 18.05 3.95
C ALA A 77 -3.85 17.41 5.35
N GLN A 78 -3.49 18.18 6.39
CA GLN A 78 -3.34 17.69 7.77
C GLN A 78 -4.55 16.90 8.27
N ASP A 79 -5.77 17.43 8.17
CA ASP A 79 -6.99 16.76 8.65
C ASP A 79 -7.21 15.38 8.02
N SER A 80 -6.91 15.24 6.73
CA SER A 80 -7.04 13.98 6.02
C SER A 80 -5.99 12.97 6.47
N MET A 81 -4.77 13.45 6.69
CA MET A 81 -3.66 12.62 7.16
C MET A 81 -3.83 12.19 8.63
N LEU A 82 -4.42 13.03 9.48
CA LEU A 82 -4.77 12.68 10.86
C LEU A 82 -5.79 11.54 10.91
N LYS A 83 -6.88 11.68 10.13
CA LYS A 83 -7.89 10.62 9.98
C LYS A 83 -7.27 9.33 9.43
N TYR A 84 -6.36 9.46 8.48
CA TYR A 84 -5.63 8.31 7.94
C TYR A 84 -4.77 7.61 8.99
N CYS A 85 -4.04 8.35 9.82
CA CYS A 85 -3.22 7.78 10.90
C CYS A 85 -4.08 7.08 11.95
N ALA A 86 -5.20 7.68 12.35
CA ALA A 86 -6.15 7.07 13.28
C ALA A 86 -6.74 5.77 12.72
N LEU A 87 -7.12 5.76 11.43
CA LEU A 87 -7.62 4.58 10.74
C LEU A 87 -6.55 3.49 10.64
N ALA A 88 -5.33 3.83 10.23
CA ALA A 88 -4.22 2.88 10.13
C ALA A 88 -3.91 2.25 11.50
N LYS A 89 -3.85 3.06 12.56
CA LYS A 89 -3.68 2.56 13.93
C LYS A 89 -4.80 1.61 14.33
N GLY A 90 -6.06 2.02 14.18
CA GLY A 90 -7.21 1.21 14.59
C GLY A 90 -7.22 -0.16 13.90
N ILE A 91 -6.97 -0.19 12.59
CA ILE A 91 -6.97 -1.45 11.82
C ILE A 91 -5.79 -2.33 12.20
N ILE A 92 -4.58 -1.77 12.31
CA ILE A 92 -3.39 -2.53 12.70
C ILE A 92 -3.56 -3.08 14.12
N ASP A 93 -4.01 -2.27 15.08
CA ASP A 93 -4.29 -2.71 16.46
C ASP A 93 -5.32 -3.84 16.50
N SER A 94 -6.44 -3.70 15.79
CA SER A 94 -7.46 -4.74 15.71
C SER A 94 -6.93 -6.02 15.11
N PHE A 95 -6.08 -5.93 14.08
CA PHE A 95 -5.47 -7.10 13.47
C PHE A 95 -4.50 -7.80 14.43
N LEU A 96 -3.62 -7.06 15.10
CA LEU A 96 -2.69 -7.61 16.07
C LEU A 96 -3.40 -8.25 17.27
N LEU A 97 -4.54 -7.67 17.68
CA LEU A 97 -5.39 -8.23 18.73
C LEU A 97 -6.08 -9.53 18.26
N ALA A 98 -6.62 -9.55 17.05
CA ALA A 98 -7.38 -10.68 16.52
C ALA A 98 -6.51 -11.90 16.23
N TYR A 99 -5.30 -11.69 15.69
CA TYR A 99 -4.46 -12.78 15.21
C TYR A 99 -3.30 -13.11 16.15
N GLY A 100 -2.78 -12.14 16.90
CA GLY A 100 -1.69 -12.37 17.86
C GLY A 100 -0.48 -13.10 17.26
N THR A 101 -0.27 -14.35 17.65
CA THR A 101 0.80 -15.25 17.17
C THR A 101 0.38 -16.12 15.97
N SER A 102 -0.89 -16.08 15.57
CA SER A 102 -1.48 -16.90 14.49
C SER A 102 -1.98 -16.01 13.37
N LEU A 103 -1.07 -15.58 12.49
CA LEU A 103 -1.42 -14.76 11.33
C LEU A 103 -2.32 -15.51 10.34
N PRO A 104 -3.18 -14.78 9.61
CA PRO A 104 -3.90 -15.36 8.49
C PRO A 104 -2.93 -15.71 7.34
N PRO A 105 -3.38 -16.52 6.35
CA PRO A 105 -2.58 -16.85 5.17
C PRO A 105 -2.07 -15.59 4.44
N LEU A 106 -0.86 -15.64 3.86
CA LEU A 106 -0.25 -14.47 3.20
C LEU A 106 -1.09 -13.90 2.05
N GLN A 107 -1.92 -14.74 1.42
CA GLN A 107 -2.79 -14.38 0.29
C GLN A 107 -4.18 -13.91 0.75
N SER A 108 -4.47 -13.97 2.06
CA SER A 108 -5.76 -13.54 2.59
C SER A 108 -5.91 -12.02 2.44
N LEU A 109 -7.14 -11.57 2.23
CA LEU A 109 -7.41 -10.13 2.09
C LEU A 109 -7.03 -9.37 3.36
N GLU A 110 -7.17 -10.00 4.54
CA GLU A 110 -6.78 -9.47 5.84
C GLU A 110 -5.29 -9.20 5.91
N HIS A 111 -4.49 -10.19 5.51
CA HIS A 111 -3.05 -10.04 5.47
C HIS A 111 -2.62 -8.93 4.51
N VAL A 112 -3.12 -8.97 3.27
CA VAL A 112 -2.74 -7.99 2.24
C VAL A 112 -3.18 -6.58 2.63
N PHE A 113 -4.38 -6.42 3.21
CA PHE A 113 -4.86 -5.12 3.65
C PHE A 113 -3.98 -4.53 4.76
N VAL A 114 -3.69 -5.29 5.81
CA VAL A 114 -2.87 -4.78 6.93
C VAL A 114 -1.43 -4.51 6.51
N VAL A 115 -0.86 -5.38 5.66
CA VAL A 115 0.44 -5.14 5.07
C VAL A 115 0.46 -3.85 4.24
N SER A 116 -0.61 -3.56 3.49
CA SER A 116 -0.69 -2.33 2.70
C SER A 116 -0.72 -1.07 3.57
N LEU A 117 -1.41 -1.12 4.72
CA LEU A 117 -1.45 -0.03 5.71
C LEU A 117 -0.13 0.12 6.48
N LEU A 118 0.52 -0.99 6.83
CA LEU A 118 1.84 -0.93 7.44
C LEU A 118 2.87 -0.36 6.45
N GLY A 119 2.76 -0.74 5.18
CA GLY A 119 3.67 -0.30 4.12
C GLY A 119 3.50 1.16 3.76
N SER A 120 2.27 1.66 3.78
CA SER A 120 2.00 3.07 3.56
C SER A 120 2.62 3.93 4.67
N ILE A 121 2.41 3.61 5.96
CA ILE A 121 3.04 4.37 7.07
C ILE A 121 4.56 4.24 7.06
N THR A 122 5.10 3.07 6.69
CA THR A 122 6.55 2.85 6.52
C THR A 122 7.13 3.74 5.43
N ASN A 123 6.47 3.80 4.26
CA ASN A 123 6.91 4.65 3.14
C ASN A 123 6.75 6.14 3.45
N LEU A 124 5.69 6.52 4.16
CA LEU A 124 5.48 7.89 4.58
C LEU A 124 6.64 8.33 5.50
N ALA A 125 7.03 7.51 6.47
CA ALA A 125 8.17 7.78 7.34
C ALA A 125 9.53 7.81 6.62
N ALA A 126 9.66 7.19 5.44
CA ALA A 126 10.91 7.19 4.69
C ALA A 126 11.32 8.59 4.20
N PHE A 127 10.40 9.54 4.12
CA PHE A 127 10.65 10.92 3.71
C PHE A 127 10.60 11.87 4.90
N VAL A 128 11.42 12.93 4.86
CA VAL A 128 11.62 13.88 5.98
C VAL A 128 10.30 14.48 6.43
N GLU A 129 9.52 15.02 5.50
CA GLU A 129 8.22 15.65 5.79
C GLU A 129 7.22 14.66 6.37
N GLY A 130 7.25 13.41 5.90
CA GLY A 130 6.34 12.36 6.36
C GLY A 130 6.66 11.89 7.77
N ARG A 131 7.92 11.56 8.09
CA ARG A 131 8.28 11.19 9.47
C ARG A 131 8.19 12.36 10.45
N ALA A 132 8.51 13.59 10.04
CA ALA A 132 8.33 14.76 10.89
C ALA A 132 6.84 14.96 11.25
N PHE A 133 5.95 14.78 10.28
CA PHE A 133 4.50 14.79 10.54
C PHE A 133 4.06 13.66 11.47
N LEU A 134 4.50 12.42 11.21
CA LEU A 134 4.13 11.25 12.01
C LEU A 134 4.67 11.30 13.43
N ALA A 135 5.88 11.83 13.63
CA ALA A 135 6.52 11.96 14.95
C ALA A 135 5.75 12.90 15.89
N GLN A 136 4.99 13.85 15.34
CA GLN A 136 4.12 14.73 16.10
C GLN A 136 2.80 14.05 16.53
N GLN A 137 2.49 12.87 16.00
CA GLN A 137 1.23 12.17 16.28
C GLN A 137 1.43 11.12 17.37
N GLU A 138 0.95 11.40 18.59
CA GLU A 138 1.05 10.49 19.74
C GLU A 138 0.49 9.10 19.43
N LEU A 139 -0.66 9.03 18.74
CA LEU A 139 -1.28 7.79 18.31
C LEU A 139 -0.35 6.90 17.47
N VAL A 140 0.47 7.50 16.60
CA VAL A 140 1.39 6.78 15.73
C VAL A 140 2.62 6.32 16.49
N VAL A 141 3.13 7.14 17.42
CA VAL A 141 4.24 6.75 18.30
C VAL A 141 3.82 5.59 19.20
N GLU A 142 2.61 5.60 19.75
CA GLU A 142 2.10 4.49 20.56
C GLU A 142 1.91 3.21 19.73
N LEU A 143 1.42 3.33 18.49
CA LEU A 143 1.38 2.21 17.56
C LEU A 143 2.77 1.63 17.28
N LEU A 144 3.77 2.50 17.05
CA LEU A 144 5.16 2.09 16.86
C LEU A 144 5.67 1.28 18.05
N LYS A 145 5.48 1.78 19.27
CA LYS A 145 5.92 1.10 20.49
C LYS A 145 5.33 -0.29 20.59
N ARG A 146 4.01 -0.41 20.42
CA ARG A 146 3.31 -1.71 20.46
C ARG A 146 3.83 -2.68 19.41
N MET A 147 3.99 -2.24 18.16
CA MET A 147 4.50 -3.10 17.09
C MET A 147 5.95 -3.55 17.32
N VAL A 148 6.79 -2.70 17.92
CA VAL A 148 8.17 -3.04 18.30
C VAL A 148 8.20 -4.05 19.45
N LEU A 149 7.31 -3.94 20.43
CA LEU A 149 7.20 -4.92 21.52
C LEU A 149 6.65 -6.28 21.05
N ASP A 150 5.78 -6.27 20.05
CA ASP A 150 5.18 -7.50 19.49
C ASP A 150 6.15 -8.31 18.61
N GLN A 151 7.38 -7.84 18.35
CA GLN A 151 8.36 -8.56 17.51
C GLN A 151 8.65 -9.99 18.01
N ASP A 152 8.66 -10.19 19.33
CA ASP A 152 8.93 -11.49 19.96
C ASP A 152 7.81 -12.51 19.73
N ARG A 153 6.60 -12.05 19.38
CA ARG A 153 5.44 -12.92 19.10
C ARG A 153 5.50 -13.52 17.70
N TRP A 154 6.43 -13.06 16.87
CA TRP A 154 6.47 -13.28 15.42
C TRP A 154 7.62 -14.20 15.00
N SER A 155 7.75 -15.34 15.67
CA SER A 155 8.94 -16.21 15.61
C SER A 155 8.87 -17.28 14.50
N TYR A 156 8.55 -16.92 13.25
CA TYR A 156 8.53 -17.85 12.10
C TYR A 156 8.73 -17.14 10.75
N PRO A 157 9.13 -17.85 9.66
CA PRO A 157 9.33 -17.26 8.33
C PRO A 157 8.12 -16.50 7.78
N HIS A 158 6.90 -16.92 8.15
CA HIS A 158 5.63 -16.29 7.78
C HIS A 158 5.51 -14.83 8.24
N PHE A 159 6.26 -14.45 9.28
CA PHE A 159 6.25 -13.10 9.83
C PHE A 159 7.37 -12.19 9.30
N ARG A 160 8.32 -12.74 8.54
CA ARG A 160 9.52 -12.01 8.07
C ARG A 160 9.16 -10.66 7.46
N PHE A 161 8.13 -10.62 6.62
CA PHE A 161 7.74 -9.41 5.90
C PHE A 161 7.24 -8.31 6.85
N ILE A 162 6.35 -8.66 7.77
CA ILE A 162 5.79 -7.73 8.77
C ILE A 162 6.89 -7.28 9.74
N LYS A 163 7.71 -8.22 10.27
CA LYS A 163 8.87 -7.91 11.12
C LYS A 163 9.76 -6.85 10.49
N ARG A 164 10.23 -7.10 9.26
CA ARG A 164 11.09 -6.17 8.53
C ARG A 164 10.43 -4.81 8.34
N MET A 165 9.14 -4.77 7.99
CA MET A 165 8.43 -3.52 7.77
C MET A 165 8.28 -2.71 9.05
N VAL A 166 7.91 -3.34 10.16
CA VAL A 166 7.84 -2.68 11.47
C VAL A 166 9.20 -2.12 11.86
N LEU A 167 10.28 -2.90 11.73
CA LEU A 167 11.63 -2.41 12.04
C LEU A 167 12.07 -1.28 11.09
N THR A 168 11.73 -1.37 9.80
CA THR A 168 12.02 -0.28 8.85
C THR A 168 11.27 1.00 9.21
N PHE A 169 10.00 0.87 9.62
CA PHE A 169 9.19 1.98 10.11
C PHE A 169 9.79 2.58 11.38
N ALA A 170 10.15 1.74 12.35
CA ALA A 170 10.78 2.17 13.59
C ALA A 170 12.11 2.90 13.34
N TYR A 171 12.97 2.37 12.46
CA TYR A 171 14.18 3.05 12.03
C TYR A 171 13.89 4.42 11.43
N ASN A 172 13.00 4.48 10.43
CA ASN A 172 12.65 5.73 9.76
C ASN A 172 12.10 6.79 10.73
N MET A 173 11.28 6.38 11.69
CA MET A 173 10.74 7.27 12.72
C MET A 173 11.82 7.71 13.73
N SER A 174 12.74 6.81 14.10
CA SER A 174 13.87 7.11 15.02
C SER A 174 14.88 8.11 14.44
N LEU A 175 14.82 8.42 13.15
CA LEU A 175 15.60 9.51 12.56
C LEU A 175 15.16 10.88 13.10
N GLU A 176 13.95 10.99 13.67
CA GLU A 176 13.51 12.17 14.41
C GLU A 176 13.87 12.00 15.90
N ASP A 177 14.66 12.92 16.45
CA ASP A 177 15.20 12.82 17.82
C ASP A 177 14.15 12.57 18.90
N PRO A 178 12.96 13.23 18.91
CA PRO A 178 11.93 12.96 19.91
C PRO A 178 11.51 11.49 19.95
N VAL A 179 11.44 10.82 18.79
CA VAL A 179 11.08 9.40 18.72
C VAL A 179 12.23 8.53 19.20
N ALA A 180 13.48 8.87 18.84
CA ALA A 180 14.65 8.16 19.34
C ALA A 180 14.72 8.21 20.88
N PHE A 181 14.44 9.35 21.50
CA PHE A 181 14.39 9.49 22.95
C PHE A 181 13.26 8.68 23.59
N VAL A 182 12.09 8.61 22.96
CA VAL A 182 11.00 7.72 23.42
C VAL A 182 11.44 6.25 23.37
N MET A 183 12.09 5.82 22.29
CA MET A 183 12.60 4.45 22.17
C MET A 183 13.69 4.12 23.19
N LEU A 184 14.58 5.07 23.48
CA LEU A 184 15.63 4.96 24.50
C LEU A 184 15.08 5.01 25.92
N GLY A 185 13.97 5.73 26.14
CA GLY A 185 13.33 5.88 27.45
C GLY A 185 12.71 4.58 27.98
N GLU A 186 12.43 3.61 27.12
CA GLU A 186 11.83 2.33 27.50
C GLU A 186 12.75 1.15 27.17
N GLU A 187 13.36 0.56 28.21
CA GLU A 187 14.29 -0.58 28.07
C GLU A 187 13.71 -1.75 27.27
N ARG A 188 12.39 -2.00 27.43
CA ARG A 188 11.69 -3.08 26.73
C ARG A 188 11.73 -2.91 25.20
N LEU A 189 11.68 -1.68 24.68
CA LEU A 189 11.75 -1.42 23.25
C LEU A 189 13.13 -1.74 22.71
N VAL A 190 14.18 -1.27 23.39
CA VAL A 190 15.58 -1.55 23.03
C VAL A 190 15.85 -3.06 23.06
N ASN A 191 15.41 -3.74 24.12
CA ASN A 191 15.55 -5.19 24.26
C ASN A 191 14.83 -5.96 23.15
N SER A 192 13.64 -5.51 22.73
CA SER A 192 12.89 -6.13 21.63
C SER A 192 13.62 -6.00 20.29
N VAL A 193 14.24 -4.84 20.02
CA VAL A 193 15.07 -4.64 18.82
C VAL A 193 16.34 -5.50 18.89
N LEU A 194 16.99 -5.59 20.05
CA LEU A 194 18.19 -6.43 20.25
C LEU A 194 17.92 -7.92 20.02
N ARG A 195 16.74 -8.42 20.43
CA ARG A 195 16.33 -9.82 20.18
C ARG A 195 16.24 -10.14 18.69
N CYS A 196 15.94 -9.15 17.85
CA CYS A 196 15.90 -9.31 16.38
C CYS A 196 17.30 -9.44 15.74
N LEU A 197 18.39 -9.36 16.53
CA LEU A 197 19.76 -9.68 16.10
C LEU A 197 20.09 -11.18 16.19
N SER A 198 19.12 -12.01 16.60
CA SER A 198 19.29 -13.46 16.66
C SER A 198 19.74 -14.02 15.30
N LEU A 199 20.67 -14.99 15.32
CA LEU A 199 21.15 -15.70 14.13
C LEU A 199 20.02 -16.48 13.41
N HIS A 200 18.88 -16.68 14.06
CA HIS A 200 17.70 -17.31 13.48
C HIS A 200 16.83 -16.35 12.67
N ASP A 201 17.00 -15.03 12.84
CA ASP A 201 16.24 -14.04 12.07
C ASP A 201 16.87 -13.82 10.68
N PRO A 202 16.06 -13.55 9.65
CA PRO A 202 16.57 -13.26 8.31
C PRO A 202 17.48 -12.02 8.26
N THR A 203 18.48 -12.04 7.37
CA THR A 203 19.50 -10.96 7.27
C THR A 203 18.92 -9.56 7.08
N ASP A 204 17.78 -9.42 6.40
CA ASP A 204 17.12 -8.12 6.20
C ASP A 204 16.41 -7.60 7.47
N VAL A 205 15.94 -8.49 8.34
CA VAL A 205 15.39 -8.16 9.67
C VAL A 205 16.54 -7.73 10.59
N VAL A 206 17.62 -8.51 10.63
CA VAL A 206 18.82 -8.20 11.42
C VAL A 206 19.42 -6.86 11.01
N ALA A 207 19.56 -6.59 9.71
CA ALA A 207 20.09 -5.31 9.21
C ALA A 207 19.25 -4.10 9.66
N ALA A 208 17.92 -4.23 9.67
CA ALA A 208 17.05 -3.16 10.15
C ALA A 208 17.20 -2.94 11.67
N ALA A 209 17.30 -4.02 12.45
CA ALA A 209 17.54 -3.95 13.89
C ALA A 209 18.90 -3.30 14.23
N VAL A 210 19.97 -3.68 13.53
CA VAL A 210 21.30 -3.05 13.67
C VAL A 210 21.23 -1.55 13.36
N ALA A 211 20.53 -1.16 12.29
CA ALA A 211 20.39 0.24 11.91
C ALA A 211 19.67 1.07 12.99
N ILE A 212 18.63 0.52 13.63
CA ILE A 212 17.97 1.16 14.78
C ILE A 212 18.96 1.32 15.93
N ILE A 213 19.64 0.25 16.34
CA ILE A 213 20.57 0.31 17.47
C ILE A 213 21.69 1.32 17.23
N TYR A 214 22.28 1.31 16.03
CA TYR A 214 23.28 2.30 15.64
C TYR A 214 22.75 3.73 15.73
N ARG A 215 21.52 3.97 15.25
CA ARG A 215 20.87 5.27 15.34
C ARG A 215 20.65 5.69 16.81
N LEU A 216 20.13 4.80 17.64
CA LEU A 216 19.89 5.07 19.06
C LEU A 216 21.19 5.37 19.80
N LEU A 217 22.26 4.60 19.56
CA LEU A 217 23.58 4.85 20.14
C LEU A 217 24.17 6.19 19.68
N SER A 218 24.03 6.54 18.40
CA SER A 218 24.55 7.80 17.86
C SER A 218 23.93 9.02 18.57
N VAL A 219 22.61 9.00 18.79
CA VAL A 219 21.90 10.06 19.54
C VAL A 219 22.38 10.14 20.98
N THR A 220 22.64 9.00 21.63
CA THR A 220 23.09 8.99 23.03
C THR A 220 24.49 9.54 23.22
N VAL A 221 25.38 9.33 22.24
CA VAL A 221 26.76 9.87 22.29
C VAL A 221 26.76 11.40 22.14
N GLU A 222 25.82 11.93 21.35
CA GLU A 222 25.62 13.37 21.18
C GLU A 222 24.94 14.03 22.41
N ALA A 223 24.25 13.26 23.25
CA ALA A 223 23.37 13.75 24.32
C ALA A 223 23.88 13.55 25.77
N ASP A 224 25.19 13.29 25.98
CA ASP A 224 25.87 12.90 27.24
C ASP A 224 25.92 11.38 27.51
N PRO A 225 27.06 10.70 27.21
CA PRO A 225 27.22 9.25 27.32
C PRO A 225 27.04 8.67 28.73
N SER A 226 27.27 9.48 29.77
CA SER A 226 27.48 9.02 31.13
C SER A 226 26.17 8.68 31.86
N SER A 227 25.10 9.43 31.62
CA SER A 227 23.81 9.26 32.32
C SER A 227 23.00 8.05 31.81
N PHE A 228 23.24 7.60 30.58
CA PHE A 228 22.44 6.57 29.91
C PHE A 228 23.06 5.16 30.01
N LEU A 229 24.37 5.02 29.85
CA LEU A 229 25.05 3.73 30.06
C LEU A 229 24.83 3.21 31.50
N ALA A 230 24.77 4.12 32.47
CA ALA A 230 24.41 3.79 33.85
C ALA A 230 22.99 3.22 33.99
N LYS A 231 22.03 3.61 33.13
CA LYS A 231 20.64 3.12 33.19
C LYS A 231 20.46 1.76 32.51
N LEU A 232 21.23 1.47 31.47
CA LEU A 232 21.19 0.20 30.72
C LEU A 232 21.87 -0.98 31.44
N VAL A 233 22.71 -0.71 32.44
CA VAL A 233 23.50 -1.71 33.15
C VAL A 233 22.82 -2.05 34.47
N ALA A 234 22.72 -3.36 34.79
CA ALA A 234 22.11 -3.83 36.03
C ALA A 234 22.81 -3.20 37.26
N PRO A 235 22.09 -2.87 38.35
CA PRO A 235 22.63 -2.09 39.48
C PRO A 235 23.95 -2.60 40.04
N ARG A 236 24.13 -3.92 40.04
CA ARG A 236 25.32 -4.66 40.49
C ARG A 236 26.61 -4.40 39.69
N TYR A 237 26.51 -3.94 38.44
CA TYR A 237 27.68 -3.71 37.56
C TYR A 237 27.94 -2.21 37.29
N ARG A 238 27.21 -1.30 37.95
CA ARG A 238 27.35 0.15 37.74
C ARG A 238 28.66 0.72 38.27
N HIS A 239 29.19 0.15 39.35
CA HIS A 239 30.46 0.58 39.94
C HIS A 239 31.67 0.25 39.05
N GLU A 240 31.61 -0.83 38.26
CA GLU A 240 32.70 -1.22 37.35
C GLU A 240 32.81 -0.30 36.11
N ILE A 241 31.72 0.37 35.71
CA ILE A 241 31.70 1.22 34.50
C ILE A 241 32.04 2.68 34.81
N LEU A 242 31.71 3.15 36.02
CA LEU A 242 32.05 4.51 36.48
C LEU A 242 33.55 4.69 36.76
N GLU A 243 34.31 3.60 36.90
CA GLU A 243 35.76 3.62 37.13
C GLU A 243 36.61 3.40 35.87
N ILE A 244 35.99 3.22 34.70
CA ILE A 244 36.76 3.11 33.45
C ILE A 244 37.36 4.51 33.18
N PRO A 245 38.69 4.70 33.28
CA PRO A 245 39.29 5.97 32.95
C PRO A 245 39.00 6.23 31.47
N ASN A 246 38.60 7.47 31.14
CA ASN A 246 38.44 7.97 29.77
C ASN A 246 39.66 7.63 28.92
N SER A 247 39.67 6.44 28.35
CA SER A 247 40.60 5.97 27.35
C SER A 247 39.80 5.92 26.06
N SER A 248 39.52 7.12 25.55
CA SER A 248 39.08 7.28 24.17
C SER A 248 40.22 6.80 23.27
N VAL A 249 40.14 5.55 22.83
CA VAL A 249 40.90 5.13 21.66
C VAL A 249 40.21 5.74 20.46
N ILE A 250 40.72 6.90 20.02
CA ILE A 250 40.45 7.40 18.70
C ILE A 250 41.08 6.39 17.73
N LEU A 251 40.26 5.53 17.12
CA LEU A 251 40.65 4.77 15.92
C LEU A 251 40.72 5.76 14.75
N GLY A 252 41.76 6.57 14.78
CA GLY A 252 42.12 7.55 13.78
C GLY A 252 43.48 7.21 13.22
N ASP A 253 43.59 6.09 12.51
CA ASP A 253 44.66 5.97 11.54
C ASP A 253 44.27 6.77 10.30
N LYS A 254 44.97 7.89 10.14
CA LYS A 254 45.04 8.67 8.92
C LYS A 254 45.59 7.78 7.82
N HIS A 255 44.73 7.05 7.10
CA HIS A 255 45.02 6.79 5.71
C HIS A 255 44.93 8.13 4.97
N VAL A 256 46.11 8.73 4.77
CA VAL A 256 46.35 9.76 3.76
C VAL A 256 45.96 9.15 2.41
N ILE A 257 44.68 9.30 2.04
CA ILE A 257 44.27 9.17 0.65
C ILE A 257 44.80 10.42 -0.01
N GLN A 258 45.96 10.27 -0.65
CA GLN A 258 46.54 11.22 -1.55
C GLN A 258 45.44 11.77 -2.48
N LYS A 259 45.33 13.09 -2.55
CA LYS A 259 44.58 13.80 -3.59
C LYS A 259 45.09 13.31 -4.95
N LYS A 260 44.44 12.31 -5.54
CA LYS A 260 44.53 12.09 -6.98
C LYS A 260 43.77 13.24 -7.64
N ASN A 261 44.49 13.93 -8.51
CA ASN A 261 44.03 15.05 -9.30
C ASN A 261 42.62 14.80 -9.86
N LYS A 262 41.76 15.80 -9.69
CA LYS A 262 40.47 15.91 -10.37
C LYS A 262 40.72 15.93 -11.89
N ALA A 263 40.67 14.77 -12.51
CA ALA A 263 40.36 14.62 -13.91
C ALA A 263 38.93 14.06 -14.00
N ASN A 264 38.01 14.95 -14.36
CA ASN A 264 36.68 14.68 -14.94
C ASN A 264 35.99 13.35 -14.58
N ALA A 265 35.36 13.29 -13.39
CA ALA A 265 34.36 12.27 -13.08
C ALA A 265 32.99 12.95 -12.92
N GLY A 266 32.11 12.77 -13.91
CA GLY A 266 30.80 13.41 -13.99
C GLY A 266 29.83 13.01 -12.87
N LYS A 267 28.85 13.88 -12.61
CA LYS A 267 27.71 13.71 -11.69
C LYS A 267 27.17 12.26 -11.67
N LEU A 268 27.28 11.58 -10.54
CA LEU A 268 26.63 10.28 -10.29
C LEU A 268 25.11 10.49 -10.17
N THR A 269 24.41 10.41 -11.31
CA THR A 269 22.95 10.29 -11.34
C THR A 269 22.53 8.94 -10.77
N LYS A 270 21.61 8.92 -9.81
CA LYS A 270 20.98 7.72 -9.22
C LYS A 270 20.69 6.67 -10.31
N LYS A 271 21.35 5.49 -10.22
CA LYS A 271 21.20 4.39 -11.18
C LYS A 271 19.75 3.90 -11.15
N LYS A 272 18.96 4.23 -12.17
CA LYS A 272 17.68 3.57 -12.44
C LYS A 272 17.99 2.13 -12.87
N LEU A 273 17.13 1.18 -12.51
CA LEU A 273 17.24 -0.21 -12.99
C LEU A 273 17.46 -0.20 -14.51
N SER A 274 18.49 -0.92 -14.95
CA SER A 274 18.81 -1.09 -16.35
C SER A 274 17.70 -1.87 -17.05
N ARG A 275 17.61 -1.76 -18.38
CA ARG A 275 16.61 -2.51 -19.16
C ARG A 275 16.78 -4.03 -19.01
N LYS A 276 18.00 -4.51 -18.76
CA LYS A 276 18.29 -5.93 -18.53
C LYS A 276 17.71 -6.40 -17.20
N GLU A 277 17.95 -5.65 -16.13
CA GLU A 277 17.42 -5.92 -14.79
C GLU A 277 15.88 -5.83 -14.77
N ILE A 278 15.29 -4.84 -15.45
CA ILE A 278 13.81 -4.72 -15.57
C ILE A 278 13.21 -5.93 -16.30
N LYS A 279 13.88 -6.42 -17.35
CA LYS A 279 13.43 -7.59 -18.13
C LYS A 279 13.57 -8.89 -17.33
N GLU A 280 14.67 -9.08 -16.61
CA GLU A 280 14.90 -10.23 -15.72
C GLU A 280 13.90 -10.26 -14.55
N LEU A 281 13.53 -9.08 -14.01
CA LEU A 281 12.52 -8.93 -12.96
C LEU A 281 11.08 -9.02 -13.48
N GLY A 282 10.87 -9.14 -14.79
CA GLY A 282 9.54 -9.18 -15.39
C GLY A 282 8.74 -7.87 -15.26
N LEU A 283 9.33 -6.79 -14.76
CA LEU A 283 8.69 -5.50 -14.59
C LEU A 283 8.26 -4.98 -15.97
N TYR A 284 6.95 -4.83 -16.20
CA TYR A 284 6.30 -4.43 -17.47
C TYR A 284 6.15 -5.53 -18.56
N THR A 285 6.54 -6.76 -18.26
CA THR A 285 6.26 -7.95 -19.09
C THR A 285 5.06 -8.69 -18.51
N LEU A 286 3.90 -8.49 -19.13
CA LEU A 286 2.76 -9.37 -18.95
C LEU A 286 3.07 -10.67 -19.71
N PRO A 287 3.00 -11.85 -19.06
CA PRO A 287 3.13 -13.14 -19.75
C PRO A 287 2.13 -13.23 -20.90
N HIS A 288 2.54 -13.82 -22.02
CA HIS A 288 1.58 -14.16 -23.07
C HIS A 288 0.52 -15.11 -22.46
N ASP A 289 -0.75 -14.88 -22.83
CA ASP A 289 -1.92 -15.66 -22.40
C ASP A 289 -2.40 -15.52 -20.92
N THR A 290 -1.80 -14.64 -20.10
CA THR A 290 -2.32 -14.40 -18.73
C THR A 290 -3.60 -13.56 -18.67
N ILE A 291 -3.92 -12.79 -19.72
CA ILE A 291 -5.03 -11.83 -19.73
C ILE A 291 -5.93 -12.11 -20.91
N THR A 292 -7.19 -12.44 -20.63
CA THR A 292 -8.20 -12.67 -21.66
C THR A 292 -8.92 -11.37 -22.02
N TYR A 293 -9.58 -11.33 -23.18
CA TYR A 293 -10.44 -10.22 -23.58
C TYR A 293 -11.56 -9.97 -22.56
N ARG A 294 -12.05 -11.04 -21.90
CA ARG A 294 -13.04 -10.94 -20.81
C ARG A 294 -12.50 -10.15 -19.61
N ASP A 295 -11.23 -10.29 -19.28
CA ASP A 295 -10.60 -9.51 -18.21
C ASP A 295 -10.37 -8.06 -18.65
N GLY A 296 -10.01 -7.85 -19.93
CA GLY A 296 -9.99 -6.53 -20.55
C GLY A 296 -11.34 -5.80 -20.46
N LEU A 297 -12.46 -6.49 -20.65
CA LEU A 297 -13.80 -5.90 -20.51
C LEU A 297 -14.09 -5.38 -19.10
N LYS A 298 -13.60 -6.06 -18.06
CA LYS A 298 -13.73 -5.59 -16.67
C LYS A 298 -12.98 -4.26 -16.48
N LEU A 299 -11.76 -4.18 -17.02
CA LEU A 299 -10.96 -2.95 -17.00
C LEU A 299 -11.65 -1.82 -17.78
N HIS A 300 -12.23 -2.14 -18.94
CA HIS A 300 -12.97 -1.18 -19.75
C HIS A 300 -14.19 -0.60 -19.02
N ARG A 301 -14.93 -1.42 -18.27
CA ARG A 301 -16.07 -0.95 -17.47
C ARG A 301 -15.65 0.10 -16.43
N MET A 302 -14.49 -0.07 -15.80
CA MET A 302 -13.95 0.93 -14.88
C MET A 302 -13.50 2.20 -15.62
N TRP A 303 -12.89 2.02 -16.78
CA TRP A 303 -12.40 3.13 -17.60
C TRP A 303 -13.53 4.03 -18.14
N LEU A 304 -14.71 3.48 -18.46
CA LEU A 304 -15.87 4.27 -18.87
C LEU A 304 -16.25 5.31 -17.81
N GLY A 305 -16.34 4.92 -16.53
CA GLY A 305 -16.66 5.85 -15.45
C GLY A 305 -15.58 6.90 -15.19
N TYR A 306 -14.30 6.57 -15.43
CA TYR A 306 -13.22 7.55 -15.39
C TYR A 306 -13.34 8.57 -16.52
N TYR A 307 -13.63 8.10 -17.73
CA TYR A 307 -13.65 8.95 -18.92
C TYR A 307 -14.89 9.85 -19.00
N ASP A 308 -16.03 9.39 -18.47
CA ASP A 308 -17.26 10.20 -18.38
C ASP A 308 -17.05 11.48 -17.55
N THR A 309 -16.00 11.55 -16.71
CA THR A 309 -15.63 12.79 -16.00
C THR A 309 -15.07 13.89 -16.90
N PHE A 310 -14.62 13.57 -18.12
CA PHE A 310 -14.05 14.55 -19.05
C PHE A 310 -15.08 15.28 -19.90
N PHE A 311 -16.27 14.71 -20.09
CA PHE A 311 -17.31 15.27 -20.95
C PHE A 311 -18.60 15.47 -20.16
N PRO A 312 -19.17 16.68 -20.14
CA PRO A 312 -20.56 16.87 -19.71
C PRO A 312 -21.50 16.01 -20.57
N PRO A 313 -22.57 15.43 -20.00
CA PRO A 313 -23.53 14.64 -20.76
C PRO A 313 -24.19 15.50 -21.85
N GLY A 314 -24.10 15.05 -23.11
CA GLY A 314 -24.84 15.61 -24.25
C GLY A 314 -24.11 16.60 -25.17
N GLU A 315 -22.90 17.08 -24.84
CA GLU A 315 -22.21 18.08 -25.67
C GLU A 315 -20.79 17.66 -26.08
N CYS A 316 -20.43 17.90 -27.35
CA CYS A 316 -19.04 17.91 -27.82
C CYS A 316 -18.66 19.37 -28.08
N PRO A 317 -17.56 19.88 -27.49
CA PRO A 317 -17.17 21.25 -27.72
C PRO A 317 -16.75 21.47 -29.18
N ASP A 318 -17.17 22.59 -29.77
CA ASP A 318 -16.66 23.01 -31.08
C ASP A 318 -15.21 23.53 -30.94
N VAL A 319 -14.40 23.39 -31.98
CA VAL A 319 -12.97 23.76 -32.01
C VAL A 319 -12.75 25.24 -31.66
N THR A 320 -13.75 26.07 -31.93
CA THR A 320 -13.75 27.52 -31.66
C THR A 320 -13.95 27.87 -30.17
N GLU A 321 -14.43 26.92 -29.37
CA GLU A 321 -14.80 27.17 -27.99
C GLU A 321 -13.60 27.01 -27.04
N ALA A 322 -13.48 27.90 -26.05
CA ALA A 322 -12.39 27.82 -25.06
C ALA A 322 -12.33 26.46 -24.32
N ARG A 323 -13.50 25.81 -24.13
CA ARG A 323 -13.62 24.48 -23.51
C ARG A 323 -13.00 23.35 -24.33
N TYR A 324 -12.90 23.50 -25.66
CA TYR A 324 -12.24 22.52 -26.53
C TYR A 324 -10.77 22.31 -26.13
N THR A 325 -10.04 23.40 -25.91
CA THR A 325 -8.61 23.34 -25.54
C THR A 325 -8.42 22.65 -24.20
N THR A 326 -9.31 22.88 -23.23
CA THR A 326 -9.29 22.25 -21.91
C THR A 326 -9.58 20.75 -22.00
N ILE A 327 -10.56 20.34 -22.80
CA ILE A 327 -10.90 18.93 -23.00
C ILE A 327 -9.76 18.20 -23.71
N VAL A 328 -9.21 18.76 -24.79
CA VAL A 328 -8.03 18.21 -25.48
C VAL A 328 -6.86 18.05 -24.51
N ALA A 329 -6.65 19.02 -23.62
CA ALA A 329 -5.60 18.94 -22.63
C ALA A 329 -5.80 17.81 -21.61
N SER A 330 -7.04 17.63 -21.14
CA SER A 330 -7.40 16.54 -20.25
C SER A 330 -7.22 15.18 -20.91
N LEU A 331 -7.64 15.02 -22.18
CA LEU A 331 -7.45 13.80 -22.96
C LEU A 331 -5.98 13.41 -23.10
N LEU A 332 -5.11 14.36 -23.47
CA LEU A 332 -3.68 14.07 -23.64
C LEU A 332 -2.98 13.70 -22.32
N LYS A 333 -3.55 14.11 -21.18
CA LYS A 333 -3.07 13.79 -19.83
C LYS A 333 -3.73 12.55 -19.23
N ALA A 334 -4.78 12.04 -19.86
CA ALA A 334 -5.59 10.95 -19.35
C ALA A 334 -4.82 9.62 -19.30
N ASP A 335 -5.33 8.74 -18.44
CA ASP A 335 -4.94 7.34 -18.44
C ASP A 335 -5.78 6.55 -19.47
N TYR A 336 -5.10 5.73 -20.28
CA TYR A 336 -5.72 4.89 -21.30
C TYR A 336 -5.73 3.40 -20.94
N HIS A 337 -5.33 2.99 -19.73
CA HIS A 337 -5.55 1.62 -19.27
C HIS A 337 -7.05 1.32 -19.20
N GLY A 338 -7.53 0.35 -19.98
CA GLY A 338 -8.95 0.03 -20.14
C GLY A 338 -9.63 0.73 -21.30
N ALA A 339 -8.96 1.64 -22.00
CA ALA A 339 -9.50 2.29 -23.17
C ALA A 339 -9.70 1.27 -24.30
N LYS A 340 -10.88 1.31 -24.92
CA LYS A 340 -11.15 0.53 -26.14
C LYS A 340 -10.70 1.34 -27.34
N ILE A 341 -9.74 0.81 -28.08
CA ILE A 341 -9.08 1.52 -29.18
C ILE A 341 -9.21 0.78 -30.51
N HIS A 342 -9.18 1.55 -31.60
CA HIS A 342 -9.00 1.08 -32.96
C HIS A 342 -7.80 1.76 -33.60
N ILE A 343 -6.99 1.00 -34.33
CA ILE A 343 -5.80 1.52 -35.02
C ILE A 343 -6.22 1.91 -36.43
N VAL A 344 -6.39 3.20 -36.67
CA VAL A 344 -6.83 3.73 -37.97
C VAL A 344 -5.67 3.80 -38.94
N ARG A 345 -4.50 4.26 -38.47
CA ARG A 345 -3.28 4.36 -39.27
C ARG A 345 -2.09 3.93 -38.43
N SER A 346 -1.13 3.26 -39.04
CA SER A 346 0.16 2.95 -38.41
C SER A 346 1.21 2.76 -39.49
N LYS A 347 2.48 3.12 -39.21
CA LYS A 347 3.61 2.72 -40.07
C LYS A 347 3.83 1.21 -40.08
N GLN A 348 3.23 0.47 -39.14
CA GLN A 348 3.21 -0.98 -39.13
C GLN A 348 1.88 -1.49 -39.74
N PRO A 349 1.84 -1.96 -40.99
CA PRO A 349 0.58 -2.33 -41.66
C PRO A 349 -0.14 -3.49 -40.96
N SER A 350 0.60 -4.39 -40.33
CA SER A 350 0.07 -5.59 -39.67
C SER A 350 -0.85 -5.28 -38.49
N VAL A 351 -0.84 -4.07 -37.95
CA VAL A 351 -1.69 -3.67 -36.80
C VAL A 351 -2.83 -2.74 -37.20
N VAL A 352 -2.82 -2.23 -38.44
CA VAL A 352 -3.88 -1.37 -38.96
C VAL A 352 -5.19 -2.14 -39.00
N GLY A 353 -6.28 -1.49 -38.60
CA GLY A 353 -7.62 -2.09 -38.56
C GLY A 353 -7.91 -2.87 -37.27
N MET A 354 -6.91 -3.17 -36.44
CA MET A 354 -7.13 -3.94 -35.21
C MET A 354 -7.95 -3.13 -34.19
N LYS A 355 -8.75 -3.87 -33.41
CA LYS A 355 -9.57 -3.35 -32.31
C LYS A 355 -9.29 -4.14 -31.04
N GLY A 356 -9.28 -3.47 -29.91
CA GLY A 356 -9.05 -4.11 -28.62
C GLY A 356 -9.04 -3.15 -27.46
N ILE A 357 -8.68 -3.67 -26.29
CA ILE A 357 -8.65 -2.92 -25.03
C ILE A 357 -7.20 -2.78 -24.58
N VAL A 358 -6.79 -1.56 -24.22
CA VAL A 358 -5.44 -1.30 -23.70
C VAL A 358 -5.32 -1.89 -22.30
N VAL A 359 -4.35 -2.79 -22.12
CA VAL A 359 -4.07 -3.46 -20.85
C VAL A 359 -2.85 -2.82 -20.16
N LEU A 360 -1.91 -2.30 -20.95
CA LEU A 360 -0.71 -1.64 -20.43
C LEU A 360 -0.35 -0.42 -21.26
N ASP A 361 -0.17 0.71 -20.59
CA ASP A 361 0.34 1.95 -21.15
C ASP A 361 1.78 2.19 -20.68
N THR A 362 2.72 2.10 -21.62
CA THR A 362 4.15 2.39 -21.36
C THR A 362 4.62 3.58 -22.18
N LYS A 363 5.86 3.99 -21.93
CA LYS A 363 6.54 4.96 -22.80
C LYS A 363 6.64 4.36 -24.22
N GLY A 364 6.04 5.02 -25.19
CA GLY A 364 6.11 4.68 -26.61
C GLY A 364 5.28 3.50 -27.09
N THR A 365 4.68 2.68 -26.23
CA THR A 365 3.84 1.57 -26.69
C THR A 365 2.57 1.37 -25.85
N PHE A 366 1.53 0.87 -26.52
CA PHE A 366 0.36 0.27 -25.87
C PHE A 366 0.43 -1.24 -26.00
N LYS A 367 0.15 -1.98 -24.92
CA LYS A 367 -0.22 -3.40 -25.05
C LYS A 367 -1.74 -3.51 -24.99
N MET A 368 -2.32 -4.13 -26.00
CA MET A 368 -3.77 -4.25 -26.18
C MET A 368 -4.17 -5.72 -26.33
N ILE A 369 -5.30 -6.10 -25.72
CA ILE A 369 -5.93 -7.40 -25.89
C ILE A 369 -7.08 -7.29 -26.90
N SER A 370 -7.06 -8.14 -27.93
CA SER A 370 -8.11 -8.22 -28.95
C SER A 370 -9.07 -9.37 -28.66
N LYS A 371 -10.20 -9.43 -29.38
CA LYS A 371 -11.25 -10.47 -29.19
C LYS A 371 -10.75 -11.90 -29.41
N ASP A 372 -9.64 -12.05 -30.15
CA ASP A 372 -8.92 -13.31 -30.35
C ASP A 372 -8.09 -13.74 -29.13
N ASN A 373 -8.21 -13.04 -28.00
CA ASN A 373 -7.42 -13.22 -26.78
C ASN A 373 -5.90 -13.07 -27.00
N LYS A 374 -5.46 -12.41 -28.06
CA LYS A 374 -4.04 -12.17 -28.31
C LYS A 374 -3.61 -10.79 -27.80
N LEU A 375 -2.58 -10.77 -26.97
CA LEU A 375 -1.94 -9.54 -26.49
C LEU A 375 -0.97 -9.01 -27.56
N ARG A 376 -1.18 -7.78 -28.02
CA ARG A 376 -0.39 -7.14 -29.09
C ARG A 376 0.23 -5.85 -28.58
N THR A 377 1.49 -5.62 -28.93
CA THR A 377 2.21 -4.38 -28.59
C THR A 377 2.21 -3.45 -29.79
N ILE A 378 1.72 -2.22 -29.60
CA ILE A 378 1.50 -1.24 -30.65
C ILE A 378 2.37 0.00 -30.39
N PRO A 379 3.19 0.43 -31.35
CA PRO A 379 3.98 1.64 -31.23
C PRO A 379 3.07 2.87 -31.31
N LYS A 380 3.25 3.81 -30.37
CA LYS A 380 2.45 5.04 -30.32
C LYS A 380 2.93 6.11 -31.29
N ASN A 381 4.24 6.27 -31.43
CA ASN A 381 4.82 7.40 -32.16
C ASN A 381 4.37 7.46 -33.62
N ASP A 382 4.11 6.30 -34.21
CA ASP A 382 3.81 6.11 -35.62
C ASP A 382 2.39 5.58 -35.85
N SER A 383 1.48 5.74 -34.88
CA SER A 383 0.10 5.25 -34.97
C SER A 383 -0.93 6.31 -34.63
N GLN A 384 -2.09 6.21 -35.26
CA GLN A 384 -3.29 7.00 -34.99
C GLN A 384 -4.36 6.09 -34.43
N PHE A 385 -4.93 6.49 -33.30
CA PHE A 385 -5.90 5.70 -32.54
C PHE A 385 -7.25 6.39 -32.53
N GLU A 386 -8.30 5.62 -32.78
CA GLU A 386 -9.67 5.98 -32.41
C GLU A 386 -10.00 5.36 -31.07
N VAL A 387 -10.54 6.17 -30.16
CA VAL A 387 -11.01 5.76 -28.85
C VAL A 387 -12.53 5.80 -28.86
N PHE A 388 -13.19 4.67 -28.60
CA PHE A 388 -14.65 4.59 -28.60
C PHE A 388 -15.21 4.88 -27.22
N LEU A 389 -16.20 5.76 -27.16
CA LEU A 389 -16.89 6.13 -25.95
C LEU A 389 -18.39 6.16 -26.22
N GLN A 390 -19.14 5.12 -25.83
CA GLN A 390 -20.60 5.05 -26.01
C GLN A 390 -21.08 5.50 -27.42
N ASP A 391 -21.47 6.77 -27.58
CA ASP A 391 -21.95 7.46 -28.79
C ASP A 391 -20.88 8.29 -29.55
N LYS A 392 -19.67 8.45 -29.01
CA LYS A 392 -18.60 9.32 -29.51
C LYS A 392 -17.35 8.53 -29.91
N VAL A 393 -16.63 9.06 -30.91
CA VAL A 393 -15.32 8.56 -31.35
C VAL A 393 -14.32 9.69 -31.35
N ILE A 394 -13.22 9.50 -30.62
CA ILE A 394 -12.16 10.50 -30.49
C ILE A 394 -10.89 9.98 -31.15
N THR A 395 -10.35 10.78 -32.06
CA THR A 395 -9.14 10.42 -32.82
C THR A 395 -7.92 11.10 -32.23
N ILE A 396 -6.89 10.32 -31.91
CA ILE A 396 -5.68 10.79 -31.22
C ILE A 396 -4.44 10.29 -31.97
N PHE A 397 -3.53 11.22 -32.29
CA PHE A 397 -2.20 10.85 -32.77
C PHE A 397 -1.35 10.34 -31.62
N GLY A 398 -0.90 9.10 -31.71
CA GLY A 398 -0.16 8.42 -30.64
C GLY A 398 1.17 9.10 -30.29
N LYS A 399 1.76 9.90 -31.19
CA LYS A 399 2.95 10.73 -30.88
C LYS A 399 2.73 11.65 -29.68
N HIS A 400 1.50 12.10 -29.44
CA HIS A 400 1.17 12.93 -28.26
C HIS A 400 1.04 12.09 -26.97
N LEU A 401 0.84 10.79 -27.08
CA LEU A 401 0.72 9.85 -25.95
C LEU A 401 2.03 9.10 -25.65
N ASN A 402 3.14 9.49 -26.27
CA ASN A 402 4.41 8.76 -26.22
C ASN A 402 5.06 8.72 -24.81
N ALA A 403 4.77 9.70 -23.94
CA ALA A 403 5.22 9.67 -22.55
C ALA A 403 4.40 8.70 -21.67
N ARG A 404 4.93 8.29 -20.51
CA ARG A 404 4.21 7.42 -19.55
C ARG A 404 3.00 8.15 -18.96
N PRO A 405 1.91 7.46 -18.55
CA PRO A 405 0.75 8.11 -17.95
C PRO A 405 1.11 9.11 -16.84
N ALA A 406 1.91 8.66 -15.86
CA ALA A 406 2.38 9.51 -14.76
C ALA A 406 3.22 10.72 -15.20
N GLU A 407 3.93 10.61 -16.33
CA GLU A 407 4.69 11.73 -16.91
C GLU A 407 3.77 12.68 -17.68
N ARG A 408 2.71 12.17 -18.33
CA ARG A 408 1.74 12.99 -19.08
C ARG A 408 0.93 13.87 -18.15
N SER A 409 0.47 13.34 -17.01
CA SER A 409 -0.39 14.09 -16.07
C SER A 409 0.27 15.37 -15.50
N VAL A 410 1.60 15.39 -15.40
CA VAL A 410 2.37 16.52 -14.84
C VAL A 410 2.99 17.44 -15.88
N LYS A 411 2.94 17.09 -17.17
CA LYS A 411 3.63 17.84 -18.23
C LYS A 411 2.80 19.06 -18.67
N LYS A 412 3.42 20.24 -18.68
CA LYS A 412 2.83 21.43 -19.33
C LYS A 412 2.75 21.20 -20.83
N MET A 413 1.57 21.41 -21.42
CA MET A 413 1.37 21.23 -22.86
C MET A 413 2.08 22.32 -23.63
N LYS A 414 2.79 21.92 -24.69
CA LYS A 414 3.20 22.83 -25.75
C LYS A 414 2.10 22.81 -26.80
N THR A 415 1.64 23.97 -27.25
CA THR A 415 0.72 24.09 -28.39
C THR A 415 1.40 23.44 -29.59
N PHE A 416 0.81 22.40 -30.17
CA PHE A 416 1.40 21.69 -31.30
C PHE A 416 0.79 22.22 -32.60
N ALA A 417 1.66 22.70 -33.50
CA ALA A 417 1.32 22.92 -34.90
C ALA A 417 1.12 21.56 -35.61
N PHE A 418 0.34 21.60 -36.70
CA PHE A 418 -0.22 20.48 -37.45
C PHE A 418 0.63 19.19 -37.49
N PRO A 419 0.04 18.04 -37.13
CA PRO A 419 0.69 16.74 -37.25
C PRO A 419 0.87 16.25 -38.69
N ASP A 420 2.11 16.15 -39.19
CA ASP A 420 2.46 15.12 -40.21
C ASP A 420 2.76 13.78 -39.52
N LEU A 421 2.44 12.68 -40.21
CA LEU A 421 2.63 11.28 -39.78
C LEU A 421 4.08 10.80 -39.95
#